data_AF-A0A2G8T9L4-F1
#
_entry.id   AF-A0A2G8T9L4-F1
#
_cell.length_a   1.000
_cell.length_b   1.000
_cell.length_c   1.000
_cell.angle_alpha   90.00
_cell.angle_beta   90.00
_cell.angle_gamma   90.00
#
_symmetry.space_group_name_H-M   'P 1'
#
loop_
_entity.id
_entity.type
_entity.pdbx_description
1 polymer ?
#
loop_
_entity_poly.entity_id
_entity_poly.type
_entity_poly.pdbx_seq_one_letter_code
_entity_poly.pdbx_strand_id
1 'polypeptide(L)'
;APRPVATQSPLGVAAGDNAGFPNGRRPADDVTDLSLRVAMGALCVLTGATDTLKVGCKPSDAPAGGAALTDGVRKTAADFKGVFPYLNTPLPGNN
;
A
#
# COMPACT_ATOMS: atom_id res chain seq x y z
N ALA A 1 -1.43 -0.49 16.45
CA ALA A 1 -2.88 -0.70 16.62
C ALA A 1 -3.61 -0.39 15.31
N PRO A 2 -4.80 -0.96 15.05
CA PRO A 2 -5.58 -0.65 13.85
C PRO A 2 -5.86 0.86 13.75
N ARG A 3 -5.71 1.43 12.55
CA ARG A 3 -6.08 2.83 12.27
C ARG A 3 -7.55 2.91 11.84
N PRO A 4 -8.27 4.00 12.18
CA PRO A 4 -9.57 4.31 11.58
C PRO A 4 -9.50 4.26 10.04
N VAL A 5 -10.53 3.76 9.38
CA VAL A 5 -10.54 3.53 7.91
C VAL A 5 -10.09 4.76 7.12
N ALA A 6 -10.54 5.95 7.52
CA ALA A 6 -10.20 7.21 6.86
C ALA A 6 -8.71 7.62 6.96
N THR A 7 -7.93 7.02 7.87
CA THR A 7 -6.51 7.35 8.10
C THR A 7 -5.57 6.18 7.79
N GLN A 8 -6.09 5.12 7.20
CA GLN A 8 -5.30 4.00 6.71
C GLN A 8 -4.55 4.42 5.43
N SER A 9 -3.28 4.03 5.34
CA SER A 9 -2.52 4.24 4.10
C SER A 9 -2.63 3.01 3.20
N PRO A 10 -3.03 3.14 1.93
CA PRO A 10 -3.13 1.98 1.02
C PRO A 10 -1.77 1.31 0.76
N LEU A 11 -0.65 2.04 0.97
CA LEU A 11 0.71 1.50 0.84
C LEU A 11 1.24 0.90 2.16
N GLY A 12 0.40 0.70 3.17
CA GLY A 12 0.75 -0.01 4.40
C GLY A 12 2.06 0.47 5.04
N VAL A 13 2.92 -0.50 5.41
CA VAL A 13 4.21 -0.24 6.07
C VAL A 13 5.12 0.67 5.24
N ALA A 14 5.07 0.58 3.91
CA ALA A 14 5.90 1.40 3.01
C ALA A 14 5.57 2.90 3.10
N ALA A 15 4.38 3.25 3.63
CA ALA A 15 3.97 4.63 3.92
C ALA A 15 3.86 4.90 5.44
N GLY A 16 4.54 4.11 6.28
CA GLY A 16 4.57 4.30 7.73
C GLY A 16 3.29 3.86 8.46
N ASP A 17 2.42 3.08 7.82
CA ASP A 17 1.26 2.47 8.46
C ASP A 17 1.54 1.01 8.84
N ASN A 18 2.10 0.82 10.04
CA ASN A 18 2.51 -0.49 10.55
C ASN A 18 1.37 -1.50 10.72
N ALA A 19 0.10 -1.04 10.67
CA ALA A 19 -1.08 -1.90 10.72
C ALA A 19 -1.58 -2.35 9.34
N GLY A 20 -0.98 -1.86 8.25
CA GLY A 20 -1.26 -2.31 6.88
C GLY A 20 -0.34 -3.42 6.41
N PHE A 21 -0.49 -3.80 5.15
CA PHE A 21 0.34 -4.81 4.49
C PHE A 21 1.85 -4.53 4.69
N PRO A 22 2.67 -5.57 4.95
CA PRO A 22 2.33 -7.00 5.00
C PRO A 22 1.75 -7.50 6.34
N ASN A 23 1.75 -6.67 7.39
CA ASN A 23 1.31 -7.08 8.73
C ASN A 23 -0.21 -7.12 8.87
N GLY A 24 -0.89 -6.19 8.20
CA GLY A 24 -2.34 -6.12 8.10
C GLY A 24 -2.92 -6.93 6.95
N ARG A 25 -4.17 -7.37 7.11
CA ARG A 25 -4.96 -8.03 6.05
C ARG A 25 -6.24 -7.23 5.75
N ARG A 26 -6.14 -5.90 5.68
CA ARG A 26 -7.30 -5.05 5.38
C ARG A 26 -7.54 -5.01 3.87
N PRO A 27 -8.79 -5.08 3.40
CA PRO A 27 -9.09 -4.96 1.97
C PRO A 27 -8.68 -3.62 1.34
N ALA A 28 -8.51 -2.58 2.15
CA ALA A 28 -8.09 -1.24 1.73
C ALA A 28 -6.59 -1.12 1.42
N ASP A 29 -5.76 -2.12 1.74
CA ASP A 29 -4.36 -2.13 1.30
C ASP A 29 -4.28 -2.42 -0.20
N ASP A 30 -3.57 -1.57 -0.93
CA ASP A 30 -3.34 -1.73 -2.35
C ASP A 30 -2.08 -2.57 -2.58
N VAL A 31 -2.24 -3.88 -2.38
CA VAL A 31 -1.13 -4.84 -2.47
C VAL A 31 -0.53 -4.89 -3.88
N THR A 32 -1.32 -4.62 -4.93
CA THR A 32 -0.82 -4.62 -6.31
C THR A 32 0.10 -3.43 -6.53
N ASP A 33 -0.35 -2.21 -6.22
CA ASP A 33 0.47 -0.99 -6.34
C ASP A 33 1.71 -1.06 -5.45
N LEU A 34 1.55 -1.56 -4.23
CA LEU A 34 2.68 -1.72 -3.32
C LEU A 34 3.71 -2.72 -3.87
N SER A 35 3.28 -3.89 -4.32
CA SER A 35 4.18 -4.92 -4.87
C SER A 35 4.89 -4.43 -6.14
N LEU A 36 4.16 -3.73 -7.01
CA LEU A 36 4.72 -3.10 -8.21
C LEU A 36 5.82 -2.10 -7.84
N ARG A 37 5.58 -1.22 -6.87
CA ARG A 37 6.57 -0.23 -6.41
C ARG A 37 7.78 -0.91 -5.75
N VAL A 38 7.55 -1.94 -4.94
CA VAL A 38 8.64 -2.72 -4.33
C VAL A 38 9.50 -3.38 -5.40
N ALA A 39 8.89 -4.00 -6.42
CA ALA A 39 9.61 -4.59 -7.55
C ALA A 39 10.43 -3.57 -8.35
N MET A 40 9.95 -2.33 -8.42
CA MET A 40 10.66 -1.19 -9.06
C MET A 40 11.68 -0.51 -8.13
N GLY A 41 11.92 -1.07 -6.94
CA GLY A 41 12.99 -0.68 -6.03
C GLY A 41 12.60 0.38 -4.99
N ALA A 42 11.30 0.53 -4.67
CA ALA A 42 10.86 1.49 -3.65
C ALA A 42 11.54 1.30 -2.29
N LEU A 43 11.86 0.07 -1.90
CA LEU A 43 12.56 -0.19 -0.64
C LEU A 43 13.97 0.42 -0.62
N CYS A 44 14.69 0.44 -1.75
CA CYS A 44 16.01 1.08 -1.84
C CYS A 44 15.96 2.58 -1.54
N VAL A 45 14.81 3.21 -1.81
CA VAL A 45 14.56 4.62 -1.50
C VAL A 45 14.11 4.79 -0.05
N LEU A 46 13.15 3.98 0.40
CA LEU A 46 12.54 4.09 1.72
C LEU A 46 13.51 3.78 2.87
N THR A 47 14.51 2.92 2.65
CA THR A 47 15.53 2.59 3.65
C THR A 47 16.68 3.60 3.70
N GLY A 48 16.72 4.54 2.74
CA GLY A 48 17.73 5.59 2.64
C GLY A 48 19.11 5.08 2.19
N ALA A 49 20.04 6.01 2.00
CA ALA A 49 21.39 5.69 1.51
C ALA A 49 22.21 4.79 2.45
N THR A 50 21.87 4.75 3.74
CA THR A 50 22.51 3.89 4.74
C THR A 50 21.89 2.50 4.83
N ASP A 51 20.89 2.21 4.01
CA ASP A 51 20.12 0.98 4.00
C ASP A 51 19.70 0.56 5.41
N THR A 52 18.84 1.38 6.02
CA THR A 52 18.46 1.28 7.43
C THR A 52 17.80 -0.07 7.77
N LEU A 53 17.10 -0.67 6.81
CA LEU A 53 16.44 -1.98 6.97
C LEU A 53 17.22 -3.15 6.33
N LYS A 54 18.45 -2.92 5.84
CA LYS A 54 19.34 -3.95 5.29
C LYS A 54 18.71 -4.74 4.13
N VAL A 55 18.05 -4.04 3.21
CA VAL A 55 17.43 -4.64 2.00
C VAL A 55 18.44 -4.87 0.87
N GLY A 56 19.68 -4.40 1.01
CA GLY A 56 20.79 -4.70 0.10
C GLY A 56 20.95 -3.73 -1.08
N CYS A 57 20.34 -2.55 -1.02
CA CYS A 57 20.43 -1.53 -2.06
C CYS A 57 20.31 -0.11 -1.49
N LYS A 58 20.73 0.89 -2.28
CA LYS A 58 20.62 2.33 -1.98
C LYS A 58 19.77 3.04 -3.06
N PRO A 59 19.31 4.29 -2.84
CA PRO A 59 18.42 4.96 -3.79
C PRO A 59 18.97 5.05 -5.23
N SER A 60 20.30 5.16 -5.41
CA SER A 60 20.93 5.21 -6.73
C SER A 60 20.82 3.91 -7.53
N ASP A 61 20.55 2.79 -6.88
CA ASP A 61 20.44 1.48 -7.53
C ASP A 61 19.02 1.25 -8.10
N ALA A 62 18.06 2.10 -7.72
CA ALA A 62 16.67 2.04 -8.15
C ALA A 62 16.20 3.40 -8.68
N PRO A 63 16.53 3.78 -9.93
CA PRO A 63 16.14 5.06 -10.51
C PRO A 63 14.63 5.32 -10.52
N ALA A 64 13.83 4.25 -10.60
CA ALA A 64 12.38 4.30 -10.56
C ALA A 64 11.78 4.11 -9.14
N GLY A 65 12.60 3.90 -8.11
CA GLY A 65 12.13 3.53 -6.77
C GLY A 65 11.25 4.60 -6.09
N GLY A 66 11.40 5.87 -6.49
CA GLY A 66 10.55 6.96 -6.02
C GLY A 66 9.29 7.21 -6.87
N ALA A 67 9.10 6.48 -7.97
CA ALA A 67 7.99 6.70 -8.88
C ALA A 67 6.65 6.27 -8.27
N ALA A 68 5.61 7.07 -8.48
CA ALA A 68 4.25 6.79 -8.02
C ALA A 68 3.53 5.81 -8.96
N LEU A 69 4.10 4.63 -9.17
CA LEU A 69 3.58 3.60 -10.07
C LEU A 69 2.26 3.04 -9.55
N THR A 70 1.35 2.74 -10.48
CA THR A 70 0.03 2.20 -10.18
C THR A 70 -0.44 1.27 -11.31
N ASP A 71 -1.25 0.27 -10.98
CA ASP A 71 -1.95 -0.58 -11.95
C ASP A 71 -3.17 0.12 -12.60
N GLY A 72 -3.52 1.32 -12.10
CA GLY A 72 -4.65 2.13 -12.57
C GLY A 72 -5.99 1.83 -11.88
N VAL A 73 -6.04 0.86 -10.96
CA VAL A 73 -7.22 0.51 -10.18
C VAL A 73 -7.26 1.36 -8.91
N ARG A 74 -8.10 2.39 -8.91
CA ARG A 74 -8.20 3.30 -7.78
C ARG A 74 -9.20 2.78 -6.75
N LYS A 75 -8.71 2.44 -5.56
CA LYS A 75 -9.53 2.19 -4.37
C LYS A 75 -9.40 3.36 -3.39
N THR A 76 -10.43 3.59 -2.61
CA THR A 76 -10.51 4.64 -1.61
C THR A 76 -11.05 4.08 -0.30
N ALA A 77 -10.83 4.81 0.79
CA ALA A 77 -11.43 4.48 2.09
C ALA A 77 -12.96 4.38 2.04
N ALA A 78 -13.62 5.06 1.09
CA ALA A 78 -15.07 5.02 0.92
C ALA A 78 -15.57 3.67 0.38
N ASP A 79 -14.70 2.85 -0.23
CA ASP A 79 -15.09 1.54 -0.79
C ASP A 79 -15.23 0.44 0.27
N PHE A 80 -14.77 0.72 1.50
CA PHE A 80 -14.67 -0.26 2.58
C PHE A 80 -15.38 0.19 3.86
N LYS A 81 -16.00 -0.79 4.53
CA LYS A 81 -16.54 -0.64 5.88
C LYS A 81 -15.44 -0.92 6.91
N GLY A 82 -15.55 -0.30 8.08
CA GLY A 82 -14.66 -0.59 9.22
C GLY A 82 -14.97 -1.90 9.95
N VAL A 83 -15.99 -2.65 9.52
CA VAL A 83 -16.46 -3.88 10.15
C VAL A 83 -16.82 -4.93 9.10
N PHE A 84 -16.84 -6.20 9.50
CA PHE A 84 -17.26 -7.29 8.63
C PHE A 84 -18.78 -7.23 8.33
N PRO A 85 -19.23 -7.48 7.08
CA PRO A 85 -18.42 -7.68 5.87
C PRO A 85 -17.82 -6.35 5.38
N TYR A 86 -16.50 -6.33 5.14
CA TYR A 86 -15.73 -5.10 4.90
C TYR A 86 -16.03 -4.37 3.59
N LEU A 87 -16.85 -4.93 2.70
CA LEU A 87 -17.24 -4.30 1.44
C LEU A 87 -18.57 -3.55 1.59
N ASN A 88 -18.72 -2.49 0.80
CA ASN A 88 -20.01 -1.84 0.64
C ASN A 88 -21.05 -2.77 0.02
N THR A 89 -22.32 -2.45 0.27
CA THR A 89 -23.42 -3.16 -0.38
C THR A 89 -23.31 -2.92 -1.89
N PRO A 90 -23.27 -3.97 -2.73
CA PRO A 90 -23.21 -3.81 -4.18
C PRO A 90 -24.39 -3.01 -4.71
N LEU A 91 -24.17 -2.27 -5.79
CA LEU A 91 -25.26 -1.69 -6.56
C LEU A 91 -26.11 -2.82 -7.16
N PRO A 92 -27.44 -2.67 -7.23
CA PRO A 92 -28.27 -3.62 -7.96
C PRO A 92 -27.83 -3.68 -9.42
N GLY A 93 -27.79 -4.89 -9.99
CA GLY A 93 -27.55 -5.05 -11.42
C GLY A 93 -28.66 -4.42 -12.24
N ASN A 94 -28.32 -3.88 -13.40
CA ASN A 94 -29.31 -3.50 -14.41
C ASN A 94 -29.65 -4.75 -15.23
N ASN A 95 -30.94 -4.97 -15.50
CA ASN A 95 -31.41 -5.98 -16.45
C ASN A 95 -31.23 -5.48 -17.89
#